data_AF-S2DVR5-F1
#
_entry.id   AF-S2DVR5-F1
#
_cell.length_a   1.000
_cell.length_b   1.000
_cell.length_c   1.000
_cell.angle_alpha   90.00
_cell.angle_beta   90.00
_cell.angle_gamma   90.00
#
_symmetry.space_group_name_H-M   'P 1'
#
loop_
_entity.id
_entity.type
_entity.pdbx_description
1 polymer ?
#
loop_
_entity_poly.entity_id
_entity_poly.type
_entity_poly.pdbx_seq_one_letter_code
_entity_poly.pdbx_strand_id
1 'polypeptide(L)'
;MISKVKSIQDVEAFFKHLLENESLNFHPDDDFRNYIHMETKLPSYSIEEAEFRNKLMKDCFNVCKREGTDIYEIGSLQLFNNLNF
;
A
#
# COMPACT_ATOMS: atom_id res chain seq x y z
N MET A 1 13.06 -3.22 1.37
CA MET A 1 11.98 -4.10 0.92
C MET A 1 11.23 -4.61 2.14
N ILE A 2 9.96 -4.25 2.30
CA ILE A 2 9.14 -4.71 3.43
C ILE A 2 8.62 -6.10 3.08
N SER A 3 8.94 -7.08 3.91
CA SER A 3 8.50 -8.47 3.69
C SER A 3 7.40 -8.93 4.63
N LYS A 4 7.17 -8.17 5.71
CA LYS A 4 6.14 -8.41 6.74
C LYS A 4 5.76 -7.06 7.37
N VAL A 5 4.49 -6.91 7.72
CA VAL A 5 3.96 -5.76 8.46
C VAL A 5 3.55 -6.25 9.86
N LYS A 6 4.12 -5.67 10.91
CA LYS A 6 3.89 -6.08 12.31
C LYS A 6 3.56 -4.93 13.25
N SER A 7 3.86 -3.69 12.87
CA SER A 7 3.62 -2.47 13.65
C SER A 7 3.03 -1.35 12.78
N ILE A 8 2.57 -0.26 13.42
CA ILE A 8 2.10 0.94 12.70
C ILE A 8 3.22 1.54 11.84
N GLN A 9 4.46 1.52 12.33
CA GLN A 9 5.61 2.01 11.55
C GLN A 9 5.83 1.18 10.29
N ASP A 10 5.57 -0.13 10.33
CA ASP A 10 5.64 -0.97 9.12
C ASP A 10 4.51 -0.63 8.13
N VAL A 11 3.31 -0.27 8.62
CA VAL A 11 2.19 0.18 7.78
C VAL A 11 2.57 1.47 7.05
N GLU A 12 3.06 2.46 7.78
CA GLU A 12 3.52 3.73 7.22
C GLU A 12 4.63 3.50 6.19
N ALA A 13 5.61 2.64 6.52
CA ALA A 13 6.71 2.33 5.63
C ALA A 13 6.22 1.62 4.35
N PHE A 14 5.20 0.77 4.43
CA PHE A 14 4.61 0.11 3.26
C PHE A 14 3.91 1.11 2.36
N PHE A 15 3.08 2.00 2.91
CA PHE A 15 2.41 3.03 2.13
C PHE A 15 3.39 4.01 1.49
N LYS A 16 4.43 4.41 2.23
CA LYS A 16 5.51 5.22 1.70
C LYS A 16 6.22 4.52 0.53
N HIS A 17 6.47 3.22 0.63
CA HIS A 17 7.07 2.45 -0.45
C HIS A 17 6.20 2.42 -1.71
N LEU A 18 4.89 2.21 -1.57
CA LEU A 18 3.95 2.23 -2.70
C LEU A 18 3.99 3.58 -3.43
N LEU A 19 4.03 4.69 -2.68
CA LEU A 19 4.04 6.05 -3.23
C LEU A 19 5.37 6.41 -3.87
N GLU A 20 6.47 6.27 -3.14
CA GLU A 20 7.77 6.83 -3.54
C GLU A 20 8.59 5.90 -4.43
N ASN A 21 8.44 4.58 -4.27
CA ASN A 21 9.26 3.62 -5.00
C ASN A 21 8.49 2.93 -6.11
N GLU A 22 7.21 2.65 -5.91
CA GLU A 22 6.37 2.02 -6.93
C GLU A 22 5.54 3.02 -7.75
N SER A 23 5.53 4.30 -7.36
CA SER A 23 4.73 5.36 -8.00
C SER A 23 3.24 4.98 -8.13
N LEU A 24 2.73 4.23 -7.15
CA LEU A 24 1.37 3.71 -7.13
C LEU A 24 0.46 4.66 -6.34
N ASN A 25 -0.56 5.21 -7.02
CA ASN A 25 -1.66 5.88 -6.34
C ASN A 25 -2.63 4.82 -5.77
N PHE A 26 -2.31 4.31 -4.59
CA PHE A 26 -3.01 3.16 -4.02
C PHE A 26 -4.32 3.54 -3.30
N HIS A 27 -5.24 2.58 -3.23
CA HIS A 27 -6.36 2.57 -2.29
C HIS A 27 -6.29 1.29 -1.43
N PRO A 28 -6.49 1.35 -0.10
CA PRO A 28 -6.36 0.16 0.76
C PRO A 28 -7.27 -1.02 0.40
N ASP A 29 -8.46 -0.75 -0.15
CA ASP A 29 -9.42 -1.79 -0.55
C ASP A 29 -9.19 -2.36 -1.96
N ASP A 30 -8.32 -1.74 -2.76
CA ASP A 30 -8.14 -2.15 -4.15
C ASP A 30 -7.24 -3.39 -4.25
N ASP A 31 -7.67 -4.36 -5.06
CA ASP A 31 -6.84 -5.51 -5.41
C ASP A 31 -5.68 -5.05 -6.32
N PHE A 32 -4.45 -5.38 -5.92
CA PHE A 32 -3.24 -5.03 -6.67
C PHE A 32 -3.22 -5.59 -8.10
N ARG A 33 -4.01 -6.62 -8.40
CA ARG A 33 -4.16 -7.19 -9.76
C ARG A 33 -4.93 -6.26 -10.71
N ASN A 34 -5.67 -5.30 -10.18
CA ASN A 34 -6.47 -4.36 -10.97
C ASN A 34 -5.66 -3.14 -11.43
N TYR A 35 -4.46 -2.92 -10.90
CA TYR A 35 -3.62 -1.81 -11.33
C TYR A 35 -3.00 -2.09 -12.69
N ILE A 36 -3.04 -1.07 -13.53
CA ILE A 36 -2.44 -1.08 -14.86
C ILE A 36 -1.48 0.10 -15.02
N HIS A 37 -0.40 -0.11 -15.75
CA HIS A 37 0.44 0.99 -16.20
C HIS A 37 -0.29 1.81 -17.26
N MET A 38 -0.44 3.11 -17.01
CA MET A 38 -1.23 3.99 -17.87
C MET A 38 -0.69 4.10 -19.30
N GLU A 39 0.62 3.99 -19.48
CA GLU A 39 1.27 4.07 -20.80
C GLU A 39 1.18 2.75 -21.57
N THR A 40 1.59 1.64 -20.95
CA THR A 40 1.68 0.33 -21.63
C THR A 40 0.35 -0.42 -21.67
N LYS A 41 -0.62 -0.04 -20.83
CA LYS A 41 -1.90 -0.74 -20.62
C LYS A 41 -1.75 -2.19 -20.14
N LEU A 42 -0.56 -2.56 -19.67
CA LEU A 42 -0.28 -3.86 -19.07
C LEU A 42 -0.50 -3.79 -17.56
N PRO A 43 -0.73 -4.94 -16.88
CA PRO A 43 -0.75 -5.01 -15.44
C PRO A 43 0.48 -4.36 -14.81
N SER A 44 0.29 -3.61 -13.72
CA SER A 44 1.39 -2.99 -12.97
C SER A 44 2.25 -4.02 -12.25
N TYR A 45 1.70 -5.20 -12.00
CA TYR A 45 2.33 -6.27 -11.25
C TYR A 45 2.10 -7.60 -11.96
N SER A 46 3.08 -8.51 -11.85
CA SER A 46 2.80 -9.92 -12.04
C SER A 46 1.78 -10.43 -11.00
N ILE A 47 1.20 -11.61 -11.26
CA ILE A 47 0.23 -12.23 -10.33
C ILE A 47 0.85 -12.42 -8.94
N GLU A 48 2.09 -12.91 -8.90
CA GLU A 48 2.84 -13.18 -7.67
C GLU A 48 3.13 -11.89 -6.88
N GLU A 49 3.52 -10.82 -7.59
CA GLU A 49 3.76 -9.51 -6.99
C GLU A 49 2.49 -8.88 -6.43
N ALA A 50 1.38 -8.99 -7.14
CA ALA A 50 0.08 -8.49 -6.69
C ALA A 50 -0.42 -9.26 -5.47
N GLU A 51 -0.32 -10.59 -5.48
CA GLU A 51 -0.66 -11.44 -4.31
C GLU A 51 0.16 -11.09 -3.08
N PHE A 52 1.46 -10.85 -3.28
CA PHE A 52 2.33 -10.44 -2.19
C PHE A 52 1.91 -9.09 -1.59
N ARG A 53 1.57 -8.11 -2.43
CA ARG A 53 1.11 -6.78 -1.97
C ARG A 53 -0.26 -6.82 -1.32
N ASN A 54 -1.20 -7.58 -1.88
CA ASN A 54 -2.50 -7.87 -1.26
C ASN A 54 -2.33 -8.49 0.14
N LYS A 55 -1.37 -9.42 0.29
CA LYS A 55 -1.05 -10.01 1.59
C LYS A 55 -0.50 -8.95 2.56
N LEU A 56 0.44 -8.11 2.13
CA LEU A 56 0.98 -7.03 2.97
C LEU A 56 -0.10 -6.03 3.37
N MET A 57 -0.99 -5.64 2.45
CA MET A 57 -2.14 -4.77 2.73
C MET A 57 -3.07 -5.40 3.77
N LYS A 58 -3.38 -6.70 3.64
CA LYS A 58 -4.15 -7.42 4.66
C LYS A 58 -3.45 -7.43 6.03
N ASP A 59 -2.13 -7.59 6.05
CA ASP A 59 -1.35 -7.50 7.28
C ASP A 59 -1.43 -6.07 7.87
N CYS A 60 -1.47 -5.01 7.05
CA CYS A 60 -1.75 -3.64 7.51
C CYS A 60 -3.12 -3.52 8.18
N PHE A 61 -4.19 -4.00 7.56
CA PHE A 61 -5.53 -4.00 8.16
C PHE A 61 -5.55 -4.72 9.53
N ASN A 62 -4.87 -5.86 9.63
CA ASN A 62 -4.78 -6.61 10.89
C ASN A 62 -4.06 -5.83 11.98
N VAL A 63 -2.95 -5.17 11.63
CA VAL A 63 -2.20 -4.33 12.57
C VAL A 63 -3.02 -3.13 13.00
N CYS A 64 -3.57 -2.36 12.07
CA CYS A 64 -4.38 -1.17 12.39
C CYS A 64 -5.58 -1.54 13.27
N LYS A 65 -6.28 -2.64 12.96
CA LYS A 65 -7.38 -3.15 13.79
C LYS A 65 -6.91 -3.52 15.21
N ARG A 66 -5.74 -4.15 15.35
CA ARG A 66 -5.19 -4.56 16.66
C ARG A 66 -4.79 -3.36 17.51
N GLU A 67 -4.18 -2.35 16.89
CA GLU A 67 -3.70 -1.15 17.58
C GLU A 67 -4.80 -0.08 17.76
N GLY A 68 -6.00 -0.31 17.21
CA GLY A 68 -7.12 0.63 17.33
C GLY A 68 -6.99 1.89 16.48
N THR A 69 -6.29 1.80 15.35
CA THR A 69 -6.06 2.92 14.42
C THR A 69 -6.84 2.71 13.11
N ASP A 70 -7.16 3.80 12.42
CA ASP A 70 -7.76 3.73 11.09
C ASP A 70 -6.67 3.67 10.00
N ILE A 71 -6.72 2.63 9.17
CA ILE A 71 -5.81 2.47 8.04
C ILE A 71 -5.99 3.57 6.98
N TYR A 72 -7.22 4.07 6.80
CA TYR A 72 -7.50 5.11 5.82
C TYR A 72 -6.93 6.46 6.26
N GLU A 73 -6.91 6.72 7.57
CA GLU A 73 -6.26 7.90 8.13
C GLU A 73 -4.75 7.86 7.86
N ILE A 74 -4.09 6.74 8.16
CA ILE A 74 -2.65 6.56 7.89
C ILE A 74 -2.36 6.70 6.40
N GLY A 75 -3.13 6.02 5.54
CA GLY A 75 -2.96 6.11 4.09
C GLY A 75 -3.12 7.52 3.55
N SER A 76 -4.16 8.23 4.00
CA SER A 76 -4.41 9.63 3.62
C SER A 76 -3.28 10.56 4.08
N LEU A 77 -2.78 10.40 5.31
CA LEU A 77 -1.64 11.16 5.81
C LEU A 77 -0.39 10.95 4.96
N GLN A 78 -0.09 9.70 4.56
CA GLN A 78 1.05 9.42 3.68
C GLN A 78 0.87 10.06 2.30
N LEU A 79 -0.34 10.01 1.73
CA LEU A 79 -0.66 10.68 0.48
C LEU A 79 -0.46 12.20 0.58
N PHE A 80 -0.97 12.85 1.62
CA PHE A 80 -0.82 14.30 1.81
C PHE A 80 0.64 14.70 2.00
N ASN A 81 1.40 13.96 2.81
CA ASN A 81 2.83 14.20 3.00
C ASN A 81 3.63 14.08 1.71
N ASN A 82 3.26 13.15 0.83
CA ASN A 82 3.92 12.96 -0.47
C ASN A 82 3.59 14.07 -1.49
N LEU A 83 2.49 14.81 -1.29
CA LEU A 83 2.04 15.84 -2.22
C LEU A 83 2.60 17.26 -1.91
N ASN A 84 3.46 17.42 -0.90
CA ASN A 84 4.08 18.70 -0.51
C ASN A 84 3.08 19.86 -0.33
N PHE A 85 1.97 19.61 0.37
CA PHE A 85 1.06 20.68 0.81
C PHE A 85 1.56 21.36 2.09
#